data_AF-A0A9K3LFT6-F1
#
_entry.id   AF-A0A9K3LFT6-F1
#
_cell.length_a   1.000
_cell.length_b   1.000
_cell.length_c   1.000
_cell.angle_alpha   90.00
_cell.angle_beta   90.00
_cell.angle_gamma   90.00
#
_symmetry.space_group_name_H-M   'P 1'
#
loop_
_entity.id
_entity.type
_entity.pdbx_description
1 polymer ?
#
loop_
_entity_poly.entity_id
_entity_poly.type
_entity_poly.pdbx_seq_one_letter_code
_entity_poly.pdbx_strand_id
1 'polypeptide(L)'
;MFRQHNRHFNNQRNQSNQRRKSAVPQGPRVVIPLKPDFSLSESRTVKFSISLPVEDEEGAYEKTVVEVPKLTDDATPMQALNFVREFFSACETMSWTTGAKRFEKIKQVLEGKHKAVLLTYMNEENSRSVDSFQAAMDTILAEFFEETVDYEDQMVYLRTGLKKPSTMSPKEFATLLEMANEYVKLIPGAPNDSAGLTSNEMCRVYLNAMPIQWQRNFNNAGKNVFTETIQSMRTYFEAQAVQDPYTPRRQPGDGNSQEERGNRNSNGRNGNRNTNQG
;
A
#
# COMPACT_ATOMS: atom_id res chain seq x y z
N MET A 1 -19.75 13.45 78.54
CA MET A 1 -18.34 13.90 78.61
C MET A 1 -17.52 13.12 77.58
N PHE A 2 -16.78 13.85 76.76
CA PHE A 2 -15.69 13.46 75.85
C PHE A 2 -15.97 12.68 74.53
N ARG A 3 -15.66 13.43 73.44
CA ARG A 3 -15.38 13.06 72.05
C ARG A 3 -14.44 11.86 71.91
N GLN A 4 -14.52 11.17 70.75
CA GLN A 4 -13.46 10.61 69.87
C GLN A 4 -14.16 9.51 69.00
N HIS A 5 -13.98 9.28 67.70
CA HIS A 5 -13.14 9.82 66.63
C HIS A 5 -13.80 9.41 65.29
N ASN A 6 -13.82 10.34 64.34
CA ASN A 6 -14.32 10.17 62.98
C ASN A 6 -13.14 9.78 62.07
N ARG A 7 -13.07 8.55 61.55
CA ARG A 7 -12.13 8.14 60.47
C ARG A 7 -12.62 6.87 59.80
N HIS A 8 -13.46 6.96 58.77
CA HIS A 8 -13.73 5.85 57.84
C HIS A 8 -14.27 6.36 56.50
N PHE A 9 -13.53 7.21 55.78
CA PHE A 9 -13.85 7.53 54.38
C PHE A 9 -12.62 8.12 53.68
N ASN A 10 -11.65 7.28 53.28
CA ASN A 10 -10.68 7.69 52.24
C ASN A 10 -9.84 6.55 51.64
N ASN A 11 -10.44 5.41 51.28
CA ASN A 11 -9.65 4.31 50.67
C ASN A 11 -10.20 3.73 49.35
N GLN A 12 -11.14 4.39 48.69
CA GLN A 12 -11.64 3.94 47.37
C GLN A 12 -11.25 4.83 46.18
N ARG A 13 -10.54 5.94 46.39
CA ARG A 13 -10.12 6.84 45.28
C ARG A 13 -8.75 6.54 44.68
N ASN A 14 -7.97 5.61 45.28
CA ASN A 14 -6.61 5.30 44.83
C ASN A 14 -6.50 4.06 43.92
N GLN A 15 -7.58 3.31 43.70
CA GLN A 15 -7.56 2.14 42.79
C GLN A 15 -7.92 2.49 41.33
N SER A 16 -8.57 3.63 41.08
CA SER A 16 -8.92 4.08 39.73
C SER A 16 -7.77 4.76 38.97
N ASN A 17 -6.68 5.14 39.66
CA ASN A 17 -5.51 5.77 39.05
C ASN A 17 -4.38 4.81 38.66
N GLN A 18 -4.46 3.52 38.97
CA GLN A 18 -3.45 2.51 38.59
C GLN A 18 -3.78 1.72 37.31
N ARG A 19 -4.93 2.00 36.66
CA ARG A 19 -5.31 1.43 35.36
C ARG A 19 -4.98 2.31 34.15
N ARG A 20 -4.19 3.36 34.32
CA ARG A 20 -3.50 4.03 33.22
C ARG A 20 -2.08 3.48 33.12
N LYS A 21 -1.95 2.18 32.89
CA LYS A 21 -0.70 1.60 32.38
C LYS A 21 -0.50 2.17 30.98
N SER A 22 0.39 3.17 30.91
CA SER A 22 1.36 3.32 29.83
C SER A 22 0.83 2.94 28.44
N ALA A 23 0.06 3.85 27.84
CA ALA A 23 0.07 3.95 26.39
C ALA A 23 1.49 4.40 26.02
N VAL A 24 2.32 3.42 25.65
CA VAL A 24 3.55 3.68 24.90
C VAL A 24 3.14 4.58 23.74
N PRO A 25 3.83 5.71 23.48
CA PRO A 25 3.58 6.47 22.27
C PRO A 25 3.82 5.51 21.11
N GLN A 26 2.76 5.08 20.43
CA GLN A 26 2.94 4.34 19.19
C GLN A 26 3.70 5.30 18.28
N GLY A 27 4.91 4.89 17.89
CA GLY A 27 5.66 5.57 16.84
C GLY A 27 4.81 5.69 15.57
N PRO A 28 5.26 6.42 14.56
CA PRO A 28 4.54 6.49 13.29
C PRO A 28 4.23 5.06 12.81
N ARG A 29 2.93 4.77 12.63
CA ARG A 29 2.47 3.45 12.14
C ARG A 29 3.16 3.17 10.81
N VAL A 30 3.90 2.07 10.74
CA VAL A 30 4.64 1.71 9.53
C VAL A 30 3.69 0.99 8.59
N VAL A 31 3.65 1.45 7.35
CA VAL A 31 2.78 0.91 6.28
C VAL A 31 3.59 0.72 5.03
N ILE A 32 3.21 -0.26 4.21
CA ILE A 32 3.83 -0.48 2.91
C ILE A 32 3.44 0.68 1.98
N PRO A 33 4.42 1.41 1.44
CA PRO A 33 4.14 2.54 0.56
C PRO A 33 3.50 2.07 -0.75
N LEU A 34 2.73 2.97 -1.37
CA LEU A 34 2.04 2.66 -2.63
C LEU A 34 3.02 2.53 -3.82
N LYS A 35 4.12 3.28 -3.76
CA LYS A 35 5.21 3.17 -4.74
C LYS A 35 6.21 2.13 -4.27
N PRO A 36 6.72 1.26 -5.17
CA PRO A 36 7.85 0.39 -4.88
C PRO A 36 9.01 1.15 -4.23
N ASP A 37 9.50 0.62 -3.11
CA ASP A 37 10.72 1.09 -2.43
C ASP A 37 11.98 0.36 -2.94
N PHE A 38 11.84 -0.41 -4.01
CA PHE A 38 12.89 -1.20 -4.63
C PHE A 38 12.84 -1.11 -6.15
N SER A 39 13.96 -1.45 -6.78
CA SER A 39 14.10 -1.51 -8.24
C SER A 39 14.01 -2.96 -8.73
N LEU A 40 13.03 -3.24 -9.59
CA LEU A 40 12.90 -4.55 -10.24
C LEU A 40 14.08 -4.86 -11.16
N SER A 41 14.65 -3.86 -11.82
CA SER A 41 15.77 -4.06 -12.75
C SER A 41 17.09 -4.43 -12.06
N GLU A 42 17.19 -4.15 -10.76
CA GLU A 42 18.36 -4.49 -9.94
C GLU A 42 18.20 -5.84 -9.24
N SER A 43 17.00 -6.42 -9.29
CA SER A 43 16.69 -7.69 -8.65
C SER A 43 17.36 -8.85 -9.39
N ARG A 44 18.16 -9.65 -8.69
CA ARG A 44 18.73 -10.89 -9.24
C ARG A 44 17.61 -11.88 -9.48
N THR A 45 17.56 -12.51 -10.65
CA THR A 45 16.54 -13.50 -11.01
C THR A 45 17.14 -14.89 -11.22
N VAL A 46 16.30 -15.92 -11.11
CA VAL A 46 16.58 -17.29 -11.55
C VAL A 46 15.62 -17.61 -12.69
N LYS A 47 16.19 -18.13 -13.78
CA LYS A 47 15.45 -18.50 -14.98
C LYS A 47 15.02 -19.96 -14.92
N PHE A 48 13.72 -20.20 -15.07
CA PHE A 48 13.15 -21.53 -15.23
C PHE A 48 12.63 -21.69 -16.66
N SER A 49 12.81 -22.88 -17.24
CA SER A 49 12.28 -23.18 -18.57
C SER A 49 11.74 -24.59 -18.64
N ILE A 50 10.64 -24.76 -19.37
CA ILE A 50 10.03 -26.04 -19.71
C ILE A 50 9.84 -26.08 -21.22
N SER A 51 10.12 -27.24 -21.82
CA SER A 51 9.85 -27.51 -23.22
C SER A 51 8.80 -28.60 -23.30
N LEU A 52 7.65 -28.32 -23.91
CA LEU A 52 6.55 -29.25 -24.09
C LEU A 52 6.39 -29.56 -25.59
N PRO A 53 6.14 -30.82 -25.97
CA PRO A 53 5.87 -31.15 -27.36
C PRO A 53 4.57 -30.48 -27.83
N VAL A 54 4.53 -30.01 -29.07
CA VAL A 54 3.31 -29.46 -29.69
C VAL A 54 2.46 -30.62 -30.19
N GLU A 55 1.16 -30.63 -29.84
CA GLU A 55 0.27 -31.77 -30.08
C GLU A 55 0.10 -32.13 -31.57
N ASP A 56 0.35 -31.18 -32.48
CA ASP A 56 0.08 -31.32 -33.93
C ASP A 56 1.33 -31.27 -34.83
N GLU A 57 2.54 -31.21 -34.26
CA GLU A 57 3.78 -31.10 -35.04
C GLU A 57 4.87 -32.05 -34.51
N GLU A 58 5.14 -33.11 -35.27
CA GLU A 58 6.15 -34.11 -34.92
C GLU A 58 7.55 -33.48 -34.86
N GLY A 59 8.13 -33.45 -33.65
CA GLY A 59 9.44 -32.85 -33.39
C GLY A 59 9.43 -31.37 -32.99
N ALA A 60 8.26 -30.71 -32.97
CA ALA A 60 8.14 -29.34 -32.49
C ALA A 60 7.94 -29.30 -30.96
N TYR A 61 8.57 -28.31 -30.33
CA TYR A 61 8.46 -28.06 -28.89
C TYR A 61 8.15 -26.59 -28.63
N GLU A 62 7.16 -26.33 -27.80
CA GLU A 62 6.92 -25.02 -27.23
C GLU A 62 7.79 -24.84 -25.99
N LYS A 63 8.56 -23.74 -25.94
CA LYS A 63 9.42 -23.42 -24.81
C LYS A 63 8.84 -22.26 -24.02
N THR A 64 8.39 -22.54 -22.80
CA THR A 64 7.98 -21.53 -21.83
C THR A 64 9.15 -21.19 -20.92
N VAL A 65 9.33 -19.90 -20.66
CA VAL A 65 10.42 -19.37 -19.84
C VAL A 65 9.86 -18.36 -18.85
N VAL A 66 10.20 -18.52 -17.57
CA VAL A 66 9.83 -17.59 -16.50
C VAL A 66 11.08 -17.20 -15.72
N GLU A 67 11.18 -15.93 -15.38
CA GLU A 67 12.22 -15.40 -14.50
C GLU A 67 11.61 -15.05 -13.15
N VAL A 68 12.17 -15.59 -12.07
CA VAL A 68 11.67 -15.37 -10.72
C VAL A 68 12.74 -14.61 -9.93
N PRO A 69 12.40 -13.50 -9.26
CA PRO A 69 13.35 -12.77 -8.42
C PRO A 69 13.85 -13.66 -7.28
N LYS A 70 15.09 -13.43 -6.84
CA LYS A 70 15.60 -14.01 -5.61
C LYS A 70 15.14 -13.22 -4.40
N LEU A 71 14.95 -13.91 -3.29
CA LEU A 71 14.68 -13.29 -1.99
C LEU A 71 15.97 -13.29 -1.15
N THR A 72 16.47 -12.09 -0.88
CA THR A 72 17.67 -11.85 -0.06
C THR A 72 17.28 -11.54 1.39
N ASP A 73 18.23 -11.68 2.32
CA ASP A 73 18.00 -11.46 3.76
C ASP A 73 17.69 -10.00 4.13
N ASP A 74 18.08 -9.05 3.27
CA ASP A 74 17.91 -7.61 3.41
C ASP A 74 16.68 -7.07 2.65
N ALA A 75 15.83 -7.95 2.12
CA ALA A 75 14.66 -7.55 1.36
C ALA A 75 13.66 -6.75 2.23
N THR A 76 13.04 -5.72 1.64
CA THR A 76 11.94 -4.98 2.26
C THR A 76 10.67 -5.84 2.31
N PRO A 77 9.70 -5.51 3.18
CA PRO A 77 8.40 -6.19 3.18
C PRO A 77 7.73 -6.19 1.80
N MET A 78 7.87 -5.11 1.04
CA MET A 78 7.31 -5.03 -0.30
C MET A 78 8.05 -5.91 -1.31
N GLN A 79 9.37 -6.00 -1.23
CA GLN A 79 10.15 -6.96 -2.02
C GLN A 79 9.73 -8.40 -1.72
N ALA A 80 9.51 -8.74 -0.45
CA ALA A 80 9.04 -10.07 -0.05
C ALA A 80 7.65 -10.38 -0.63
N LEU A 81 6.70 -9.45 -0.53
CA LEU A 81 5.36 -9.61 -1.12
C LEU A 81 5.40 -9.77 -2.65
N ASN A 82 6.23 -8.96 -3.30
CA ASN A 82 6.44 -9.07 -4.74
C ASN A 82 7.04 -10.43 -5.11
N PHE A 83 8.06 -10.88 -4.39
CA PHE A 83 8.68 -12.19 -4.58
C PHE A 83 7.66 -13.32 -4.47
N VAL A 84 6.83 -13.32 -3.42
CA VAL A 84 5.79 -14.34 -3.22
C VAL A 84 4.82 -14.36 -4.40
N ARG A 85 4.34 -13.19 -4.83
CA ARG A 85 3.46 -13.08 -6.01
C ARG A 85 4.10 -13.65 -7.27
N GLU A 86 5.32 -13.22 -7.60
CA GLU A 86 6.03 -13.67 -8.80
C GLU A 86 6.32 -15.18 -8.75
N PHE A 87 6.66 -15.72 -7.58
CA PHE A 87 6.87 -17.15 -7.43
C PHE A 87 5.58 -17.96 -7.66
N PHE A 88 4.45 -17.54 -7.10
CA PHE A 88 3.18 -18.24 -7.33
C PHE A 88 2.69 -18.13 -8.78
N SER A 89 2.88 -16.97 -9.42
CA SER A 89 2.66 -16.81 -10.87
C SER A 89 3.52 -17.78 -11.70
N ALA A 90 4.79 -17.97 -11.30
CA ALA A 90 5.66 -18.97 -11.92
C ALA A 90 5.16 -20.40 -11.67
N CYS A 91 4.64 -20.71 -10.47
CA CYS A 91 4.03 -22.02 -10.20
C CYS A 91 2.87 -22.33 -11.15
N GLU A 92 2.01 -21.36 -11.42
CA GLU A 92 0.89 -21.52 -12.35
C GLU A 92 1.40 -21.71 -13.78
N THR A 93 2.25 -20.79 -14.25
CA THR A 93 2.79 -20.79 -15.62
C THR A 93 3.59 -22.07 -15.93
N MET A 94 4.36 -22.56 -14.96
CA MET A 94 5.25 -23.71 -15.13
C MET A 94 4.63 -25.03 -14.63
N SER A 95 3.35 -25.01 -14.25
CA SER A 95 2.61 -26.19 -13.74
C SER A 95 3.29 -26.88 -12.54
N TRP A 96 3.81 -26.11 -11.59
CA TRP A 96 4.35 -26.61 -10.32
C TRP A 96 3.22 -26.83 -9.30
N THR A 97 2.39 -27.83 -9.59
CA THR A 97 1.14 -28.10 -8.86
C THR A 97 1.31 -28.89 -7.57
N THR A 98 2.44 -29.57 -7.36
CA THR A 98 2.67 -30.40 -6.17
C THR A 98 3.58 -29.69 -5.16
N GLY A 99 3.36 -29.92 -3.86
CA GLY A 99 4.20 -29.38 -2.78
C GLY A 99 5.68 -29.71 -2.99
N ALA A 100 6.00 -30.97 -3.30
CA ALA A 100 7.38 -31.40 -3.60
C ALA A 100 8.06 -30.57 -4.71
N LYS A 101 7.36 -30.30 -5.83
CA LYS A 101 7.89 -29.44 -6.90
C LYS A 101 8.08 -28.00 -6.41
N ARG A 102 7.11 -27.45 -5.68
CA ARG A 102 7.20 -26.09 -5.13
C ARG A 102 8.40 -25.92 -4.20
N PHE A 103 8.61 -26.86 -3.26
CA PHE A 103 9.78 -26.90 -2.39
C PHE A 103 11.10 -26.97 -3.16
N GLU A 104 11.17 -27.81 -4.20
CA GLU A 104 12.37 -27.94 -5.04
C GLU A 104 12.71 -26.61 -5.76
N LYS A 105 11.70 -25.90 -6.25
CA LYS A 105 11.89 -24.65 -7.02
C LYS A 105 12.12 -23.44 -6.14
N ILE A 106 11.36 -23.27 -5.05
CA ILE A 106 11.55 -22.13 -4.12
C ILE A 106 12.95 -22.13 -3.51
N LYS A 107 13.52 -23.32 -3.24
CA LYS A 107 14.89 -23.48 -2.71
C LYS A 107 15.97 -22.84 -3.59
N GLN A 108 15.71 -22.69 -4.89
CA GLN A 108 16.66 -22.10 -5.84
C GLN A 108 16.65 -20.57 -5.83
N VAL A 109 15.56 -19.97 -5.38
CA VAL A 109 15.35 -18.51 -5.36
C VAL A 109 15.45 -17.89 -3.96
N LEU A 110 15.39 -18.69 -2.90
CA LEU A 110 15.69 -18.23 -1.53
C LEU A 110 17.20 -18.22 -1.26
N GLU A 111 17.65 -17.23 -0.53
CA GLU A 111 19.01 -17.11 0.01
C GLU A 111 19.01 -17.07 1.55
N GLY A 112 20.20 -17.16 2.14
CA GLY A 112 20.44 -16.91 3.56
C GLY A 112 19.50 -17.60 4.55
N LYS A 113 18.95 -16.81 5.48
CA LYS A 113 18.12 -17.29 6.60
C LYS A 113 16.79 -17.88 6.14
N HIS A 114 16.17 -17.28 5.12
CA HIS A 114 14.88 -17.72 4.59
C HIS A 114 14.97 -19.11 3.95
N LYS A 115 16.10 -19.39 3.28
CA LYS A 115 16.40 -20.73 2.78
C LYS A 115 16.57 -21.73 3.92
N ALA A 116 17.18 -21.34 5.04
CA ALA A 116 17.35 -22.22 6.19
C ALA A 116 16.00 -22.61 6.80
N VAL A 117 15.07 -21.65 6.94
CA VAL A 117 13.67 -21.91 7.37
C VAL A 117 13.01 -22.90 6.42
N LEU A 118 13.08 -22.69 5.10
CA LEU A 118 12.51 -23.66 4.16
C LEU A 118 13.08 -25.09 4.36
N LEU A 119 14.38 -25.21 4.62
CA LEU A 119 15.03 -26.50 4.80
C LEU A 119 14.58 -27.23 6.08
N THR A 120 14.21 -26.52 7.15
CA THR A 120 13.66 -27.17 8.35
C THR A 120 12.34 -27.86 8.03
N TYR A 121 11.44 -27.17 7.31
CA TYR A 121 10.21 -27.79 6.80
C TYR A 121 10.53 -29.01 5.92
N MET A 122 11.48 -28.93 5.00
CA MET A 122 11.79 -30.05 4.08
C MET A 122 12.34 -31.33 4.73
N ASN A 123 12.84 -31.24 5.97
CA ASN A 123 13.45 -32.34 6.71
C ASN A 123 12.44 -33.14 7.56
N GLU A 124 11.24 -32.62 7.74
CA GLU A 124 10.17 -33.31 8.47
C GLU A 124 9.51 -34.40 7.59
N GLU A 125 9.32 -35.60 8.14
CA GLU A 125 8.74 -36.73 7.41
C GLU A 125 7.24 -36.44 7.14
N ASN A 126 6.84 -36.37 5.86
CA ASN A 126 5.49 -35.99 5.36
C ASN A 126 5.19 -34.48 5.18
N SER A 127 6.19 -33.60 5.26
CA SER A 127 6.02 -32.13 5.15
C SER A 127 6.08 -31.57 3.72
N ARG A 128 5.93 -32.39 2.67
CA ARG A 128 6.03 -31.93 1.26
C ARG A 128 4.67 -31.85 0.56
N SER A 129 3.61 -31.55 1.31
CA SER A 129 2.29 -31.23 0.77
C SER A 129 2.22 -29.78 0.29
N VAL A 130 1.13 -29.41 -0.37
CA VAL A 130 0.86 -28.02 -0.74
C VAL A 130 0.61 -27.18 0.52
N ASP A 131 -0.08 -27.73 1.51
CA ASP A 131 -0.42 -27.03 2.76
C ASP A 131 0.82 -26.74 3.61
N SER A 132 1.74 -27.69 3.71
CA SER A 132 3.00 -27.48 4.43
C SER A 132 3.92 -26.52 3.68
N PHE A 133 3.86 -26.49 2.35
CA PHE A 133 4.54 -25.45 1.56
C PHE A 133 3.96 -24.07 1.86
N GLN A 134 2.63 -23.94 1.90
CA GLN A 134 1.98 -22.68 2.25
C GLN A 134 2.39 -22.22 3.65
N ALA A 135 2.35 -23.10 4.65
CA ALA A 135 2.77 -22.78 6.01
C ALA A 135 4.25 -22.34 6.10
N ALA A 136 5.14 -22.94 5.29
CA ALA A 136 6.53 -22.50 5.21
C ALA A 136 6.66 -21.11 4.60
N MET A 137 5.89 -20.81 3.54
CA MET A 137 5.86 -19.49 2.92
C MET A 137 5.29 -18.42 3.86
N ASP A 138 4.23 -18.73 4.59
CA ASP A 138 3.63 -17.83 5.58
C ASP A 138 4.63 -17.49 6.69
N THR A 139 5.40 -18.49 7.14
CA THR A 139 6.46 -18.32 8.15
C THR A 139 7.60 -17.44 7.63
N ILE A 140 8.09 -17.71 6.42
CA ILE A 140 9.13 -16.90 5.78
C ILE A 140 8.65 -15.45 5.60
N LEU A 141 7.39 -15.28 5.19
CA LEU A 141 6.83 -13.95 4.97
C LEU A 141 6.66 -13.21 6.30
N ALA A 142 6.22 -13.88 7.37
CA ALA A 142 6.05 -13.29 8.69
C ALA A 142 7.33 -12.62 9.24
N GLU A 143 8.51 -13.18 8.97
CA GLU A 143 9.79 -12.60 9.40
C GLU A 143 10.04 -11.16 8.90
N PHE A 144 9.38 -10.75 7.81
CA PHE A 144 9.49 -9.38 7.29
C PHE A 144 8.54 -8.38 7.99
N PHE A 145 7.55 -8.87 8.75
CA PHE A 145 6.43 -8.06 9.27
C PHE A 145 6.37 -7.98 10.80
N GLU A 146 7.03 -8.89 11.53
CA GLU A 146 6.91 -9.06 13.00
C GLU A 146 7.03 -7.77 13.84
N GLU A 147 7.67 -6.72 13.33
CA GLU A 147 7.87 -5.45 14.07
C GLU A 147 7.46 -4.18 13.29
N THR A 148 6.87 -4.32 12.10
CA THR A 148 6.71 -3.18 11.18
C THR A 148 5.27 -2.95 10.78
N VAL A 149 4.70 -3.81 9.95
CA VAL A 149 3.45 -3.54 9.24
C VAL A 149 2.36 -4.50 9.70
N ASP A 150 1.30 -3.95 10.27
CA ASP A 150 0.08 -4.67 10.63
C ASP A 150 -0.95 -4.59 9.50
N TYR A 151 -1.71 -5.68 9.31
CA TYR A 151 -2.76 -5.77 8.28
C TYR A 151 -3.83 -4.66 8.43
N GLU A 152 -4.32 -4.42 9.64
CA GLU A 152 -5.38 -3.44 9.88
C GLU A 152 -4.86 -2.02 9.66
N ASP A 153 -3.63 -1.73 10.10
CA ASP A 153 -2.98 -0.44 9.83
C ASP A 153 -2.78 -0.21 8.33
N GLN A 154 -2.37 -1.24 7.58
CA GLN A 154 -2.28 -1.17 6.12
C GLN A 154 -3.65 -0.88 5.49
N MET A 155 -4.71 -1.55 5.94
CA MET A 155 -6.07 -1.33 5.45
C MET A 155 -6.59 0.08 5.76
N VAL A 156 -6.30 0.63 6.94
CA VAL A 156 -6.61 2.03 7.29
C VAL A 156 -5.88 2.98 6.36
N TYR A 157 -4.60 2.74 6.09
CA TYR A 157 -3.81 3.54 5.16
C TYR A 157 -4.40 3.52 3.74
N LEU A 158 -4.75 2.34 3.21
CA LEU A 158 -5.39 2.24 1.89
C LEU A 158 -6.73 2.98 1.84
N ARG A 159 -7.57 2.85 2.88
CA ARG A 159 -8.90 3.45 2.91
C ARG A 159 -8.89 4.98 3.06
N THR A 160 -7.94 5.52 3.81
CA THR A 160 -8.02 6.93 4.27
C THR A 160 -6.76 7.75 4.04
N GLY A 161 -5.59 7.12 3.98
CA GLY A 161 -4.30 7.80 3.90
C GLY A 161 -3.88 8.16 2.47
N LEU A 162 -4.49 7.57 1.46
CA LEU A 162 -4.06 7.74 0.07
C LEU A 162 -4.56 9.05 -0.56
N LYS A 163 -3.62 9.75 -1.21
CA LYS A 163 -3.89 10.83 -2.16
C LYS A 163 -3.04 10.63 -3.40
N LYS A 164 -3.63 10.86 -4.57
CA LYS A 164 -2.89 10.79 -5.84
C LYS A 164 -1.81 11.88 -5.85
N PRO A 165 -0.52 11.53 -5.96
CA PRO A 165 0.53 12.53 -6.14
C PRO A 165 0.28 13.37 -7.40
N SER A 166 0.66 14.66 -7.39
CA SER A 166 0.45 15.53 -8.56
C SER A 166 1.19 15.07 -9.80
N THR A 167 2.37 14.50 -9.61
CA THR A 167 3.26 14.02 -10.68
C THR A 167 2.85 12.67 -11.28
N MET A 168 1.82 12.02 -10.74
CA MET A 168 1.36 10.70 -11.17
C MET A 168 0.05 10.81 -11.93
N SER A 169 -0.08 10.09 -13.04
CA SER A 169 -1.34 10.00 -13.78
C SER A 169 -2.41 9.21 -12.99
N PRO A 170 -3.71 9.46 -13.22
CA PRO A 170 -4.79 8.64 -12.66
C PRO A 170 -4.59 7.13 -12.94
N LYS A 171 -4.21 6.77 -14.16
CA LYS A 171 -3.96 5.40 -14.60
C LYS A 171 -2.85 4.74 -13.78
N GLU A 172 -1.69 5.39 -13.66
CA GLU A 172 -0.58 4.86 -12.86
C GLU A 172 -0.99 4.67 -11.40
N PHE A 173 -1.68 5.65 -10.81
CA PHE A 173 -2.14 5.56 -9.42
C PHE A 173 -3.09 4.39 -9.23
N ALA A 174 -4.01 4.19 -10.17
CA ALA A 174 -4.95 3.10 -10.10
C ALA A 174 -4.26 1.74 -10.20
N THR A 175 -3.22 1.61 -11.06
CA THR A 175 -2.45 0.36 -11.17
C THR A 175 -1.75 0.06 -9.86
N LEU A 176 -1.13 1.06 -9.22
CA LEU A 176 -0.50 0.89 -7.93
C LEU A 176 -1.51 0.53 -6.83
N LEU A 177 -2.71 1.10 -6.86
CA LEU A 177 -3.78 0.78 -5.91
C LEU A 177 -4.24 -0.68 -6.05
N GLU A 178 -4.40 -1.17 -7.28
CA GLU A 178 -4.69 -2.59 -7.53
C GLU A 178 -3.58 -3.49 -7.01
N MET A 179 -2.31 -3.17 -7.30
CA MET A 179 -1.17 -3.92 -6.78
C MET A 179 -1.13 -3.93 -5.25
N ALA A 180 -1.36 -2.78 -4.60
CA ALA A 180 -1.39 -2.70 -3.15
C ALA A 180 -2.55 -3.53 -2.55
N ASN A 181 -3.68 -3.61 -3.26
CA ASN A 181 -4.80 -4.45 -2.87
C ASN A 181 -4.53 -5.95 -3.01
N GLU A 182 -3.67 -6.36 -3.95
CA GLU A 182 -3.21 -7.75 -4.01
C GLU A 182 -2.19 -8.05 -2.90
N TYR A 183 -1.28 -7.11 -2.62
CA TYR A 183 -0.29 -7.25 -1.57
C TYR A 183 -0.89 -7.35 -0.17
N VAL A 184 -1.94 -6.58 0.15
CA VAL A 184 -2.56 -6.61 1.48
C VAL A 184 -3.16 -7.97 1.83
N LYS A 185 -3.50 -8.79 0.82
CA LYS A 185 -4.00 -10.17 1.02
C LYS A 185 -2.91 -11.15 1.46
N LEU A 186 -1.64 -10.81 1.19
CA LEU A 186 -0.49 -11.63 1.55
C LEU A 186 0.10 -11.21 2.90
N ILE A 187 -0.32 -10.10 3.49
CA ILE A 187 0.21 -9.65 4.78
C ILE A 187 -0.17 -10.66 5.88
N PRO A 188 0.77 -11.06 6.76
CA PRO A 188 0.46 -11.91 7.90
C PRO A 188 -0.70 -11.37 8.73
N GLY A 189 -1.66 -12.23 9.07
CA GLY A 189 -2.88 -11.85 9.80
C GLY A 189 -4.04 -11.38 8.92
N ALA A 190 -3.87 -11.33 7.59
CA ALA A 190 -4.97 -11.07 6.66
C ALA A 190 -6.08 -12.16 6.78
N PRO A 191 -7.37 -11.77 6.76
CA PRO A 191 -8.48 -12.74 6.78
C PRO A 191 -8.56 -13.59 5.51
N ASN A 192 -8.73 -14.90 5.63
CA ASN A 192 -8.72 -15.83 4.49
C ASN A 192 -9.76 -15.48 3.39
N ASP A 193 -10.99 -15.12 3.77
CA ASP A 193 -12.11 -14.98 2.82
C ASP A 193 -12.48 -13.53 2.51
N SER A 194 -11.92 -12.57 3.26
CA SER A 194 -12.32 -11.17 3.18
C SER A 194 -11.14 -10.20 3.21
N ALA A 195 -9.94 -10.66 2.85
CA ALA A 195 -8.78 -9.80 2.79
C ALA A 195 -8.86 -8.78 1.64
N GLY A 196 -8.55 -7.53 1.96
CA GLY A 196 -8.39 -6.45 1.00
C GLY A 196 -9.67 -5.65 0.79
N LEU A 197 -9.66 -4.82 -0.24
CA LEU A 197 -10.74 -3.96 -0.65
C LEU A 197 -11.61 -4.68 -1.68
N THR A 198 -12.92 -4.65 -1.46
CA THR A 198 -13.92 -5.04 -2.46
C THR A 198 -13.89 -4.09 -3.67
N SER A 199 -14.47 -4.49 -4.80
CA SER A 199 -14.53 -3.65 -6.01
C SER A 199 -15.17 -2.27 -5.74
N ASN A 200 -16.21 -2.22 -4.91
CA ASN A 200 -16.86 -0.96 -4.53
C ASN A 200 -15.98 -0.11 -3.60
N GLU A 201 -15.25 -0.73 -2.67
CA GLU A 201 -14.27 -0.02 -1.84
C GLU A 201 -13.11 0.51 -2.68
N MET A 202 -12.61 -0.26 -3.65
CA MET A 202 -11.59 0.18 -4.60
C MET A 202 -12.04 1.44 -5.37
N CYS A 203 -13.26 1.44 -5.91
CA CYS A 203 -13.83 2.63 -6.58
C CYS A 203 -13.92 3.84 -5.63
N ARG A 204 -14.34 3.63 -4.38
CA ARG A 204 -14.41 4.70 -3.36
C ARG A 204 -13.04 5.25 -3.00
N VAL A 205 -12.07 4.40 -2.74
CA VAL A 205 -10.69 4.80 -2.42
C VAL A 205 -10.09 5.56 -3.59
N TYR A 206 -10.26 5.05 -4.81
CA TYR A 206 -9.77 5.69 -6.02
C TYR A 206 -10.38 7.08 -6.23
N LEU A 207 -11.70 7.24 -6.08
CA LEU A 207 -12.38 8.54 -6.12
C LEU A 207 -11.83 9.50 -5.06
N ASN A 208 -11.76 9.05 -3.80
CA ASN A 208 -11.34 9.88 -2.66
C ASN A 208 -9.86 10.30 -2.74
N ALA A 209 -9.04 9.55 -3.47
CA ALA A 209 -7.64 9.88 -3.72
C ALA A 209 -7.45 10.97 -4.80
N MET A 210 -8.44 11.18 -5.68
CA MET A 210 -8.38 12.21 -6.72
C MET A 210 -8.48 13.63 -6.14
N PRO A 211 -8.06 14.66 -6.88
CA PRO A 211 -8.32 16.06 -6.53
C PRO A 211 -9.81 16.34 -6.27
N ILE A 212 -10.12 17.17 -5.26
CA ILE A 212 -11.51 17.47 -4.86
C ILE A 212 -12.35 18.01 -6.03
N GLN A 213 -11.75 18.81 -6.91
CA GLN A 213 -12.46 19.35 -8.08
C GLN A 213 -12.90 18.24 -9.04
N TRP A 214 -12.04 17.26 -9.27
CA TRP A 214 -12.32 16.11 -10.12
C TRP A 214 -13.42 15.22 -9.52
N GLN A 215 -13.39 15.03 -8.20
CA GLN A 215 -14.46 14.32 -7.48
C GLN A 215 -15.83 15.00 -7.66
N ARG A 216 -15.88 16.34 -7.57
CA ARG A 216 -17.12 17.11 -7.79
C ARG A 216 -17.62 16.96 -9.22
N ASN A 217 -16.73 17.08 -10.20
CA ASN A 217 -17.08 16.92 -11.61
C ASN A 217 -17.63 15.51 -11.90
N PHE A 218 -17.05 14.47 -11.29
CA PHE A 218 -17.54 13.09 -11.39
C PHE A 218 -19.00 12.96 -10.93
N ASN A 219 -19.30 13.50 -9.75
CA ASN A 219 -20.66 13.51 -9.21
C ASN A 219 -21.62 14.35 -10.07
N ASN A 220 -21.18 15.52 -10.55
CA ASN A 220 -21.97 16.40 -11.41
C ASN A 220 -22.29 15.76 -12.78
N ALA A 221 -21.44 14.84 -13.24
CA ALA A 221 -21.68 14.03 -14.43
C ALA A 221 -22.67 12.87 -14.18
N GLY A 222 -23.28 12.78 -12.99
CA GLY A 222 -24.21 11.72 -12.62
C GLY A 222 -23.54 10.36 -12.37
N LYS A 223 -22.21 10.30 -12.34
CA LYS A 223 -21.45 9.07 -12.09
C LYS A 223 -21.40 8.76 -10.60
N ASN A 224 -21.37 7.48 -10.26
CA ASN A 224 -21.28 7.05 -8.87
C ASN A 224 -20.42 5.78 -8.73
N VAL A 225 -19.83 5.58 -7.55
CA VAL A 225 -18.91 4.48 -7.24
C VAL A 225 -19.56 3.10 -7.17
N PHE A 226 -20.90 3.02 -7.20
CA PHE A 226 -21.65 1.77 -7.11
C PHE A 226 -22.04 1.22 -8.48
N THR A 227 -22.12 2.08 -9.50
CA THR A 227 -22.46 1.71 -10.87
C THR A 227 -21.26 1.71 -11.80
N GLU A 228 -20.17 2.39 -11.42
CA GLU A 228 -18.95 2.50 -12.22
C GLU A 228 -17.91 1.47 -11.78
N THR A 229 -17.08 1.05 -12.74
CA THR A 229 -15.91 0.20 -12.51
C THR A 229 -14.65 1.04 -12.37
N ILE A 230 -13.60 0.52 -11.72
CA ILE A 230 -12.31 1.22 -11.63
C ILE A 230 -11.77 1.58 -13.01
N GLN A 231 -11.98 0.73 -14.02
CA GLN A 231 -11.56 0.98 -15.39
C GLN A 231 -12.31 2.18 -16.02
N SER A 232 -13.63 2.25 -15.87
CA SER A 232 -14.41 3.39 -16.34
C SER A 232 -14.01 4.70 -15.64
N MET A 233 -13.74 4.64 -14.33
CA MET A 233 -13.27 5.78 -13.56
C MET A 233 -11.86 6.23 -13.98
N ARG A 234 -10.96 5.29 -14.30
CA ARG A 234 -9.63 5.58 -14.88
C ARG A 234 -9.76 6.39 -16.15
N THR A 235 -10.53 5.91 -17.12
CA THR A 235 -10.75 6.62 -18.39
C THR A 235 -11.31 8.02 -18.17
N TYR A 236 -12.27 8.17 -17.24
CA TYR A 236 -12.85 9.46 -16.91
C TYR A 236 -11.83 10.44 -16.32
N PHE A 237 -11.05 10.01 -15.31
CA PHE A 237 -10.08 10.89 -14.66
C PHE A 237 -8.86 11.20 -15.53
N GLU A 238 -8.47 10.30 -16.45
CA GLU A 238 -7.48 10.62 -17.48
C GLU A 238 -7.95 11.77 -18.38
N ALA A 239 -9.21 11.74 -18.84
CA ALA A 239 -9.76 12.83 -19.63
C ALA A 239 -9.79 14.15 -18.83
N GLN A 240 -10.08 14.10 -17.54
CA GLN A 240 -10.00 15.28 -16.67
C GLN A 240 -8.57 15.78 -16.47
N ALA A 241 -7.59 14.88 -16.33
CA ALA A 241 -6.20 15.26 -16.18
C ALA A 241 -5.65 16.04 -17.38
N VAL A 242 -6.15 15.76 -18.59
CA VAL A 242 -5.83 16.51 -19.81
C VAL A 242 -6.50 17.89 -19.81
N GLN A 243 -7.75 17.99 -19.36
CA GLN A 243 -8.54 19.23 -19.38
C GLN A 243 -8.16 20.20 -18.26
N ASP A 244 -7.84 19.67 -17.09
CA ASP A 244 -7.51 20.43 -15.88
C ASP A 244 -6.32 19.77 -15.17
N PRO A 245 -5.08 19.96 -15.67
CA PRO A 245 -3.90 19.37 -15.06
C PRO A 245 -3.78 19.77 -13.59
N TYR A 246 -3.72 18.78 -12.71
CA TYR A 246 -3.71 19.05 -11.28
C TYR A 246 -2.45 19.81 -10.86
N THR A 247 -2.63 21.05 -10.42
CA THR A 247 -1.59 21.86 -9.80
C THR A 247 -1.71 21.77 -8.27
N PRO A 248 -0.70 21.25 -7.56
CA PRO A 248 -0.75 21.22 -6.11
C PRO A 248 -0.83 22.65 -5.57
N ARG A 249 -1.74 22.88 -4.62
CA ARG A 249 -1.89 24.18 -3.96
C ARG A 249 -0.57 24.53 -3.28
N ARG A 250 0.11 25.60 -3.73
CA ARG A 250 1.31 26.12 -3.05
C ARG A 250 0.98 26.32 -1.58
N GLN A 251 1.77 25.73 -0.69
CA GLN A 251 1.68 26.05 0.74
C GLN A 251 1.99 27.55 0.90
N PRO A 252 1.20 28.30 1.69
CA PRO A 252 1.54 29.66 2.03
C PRO A 252 2.79 29.62 2.94
N GLY A 253 3.98 29.72 2.34
CA GLY A 253 5.26 29.62 3.04
C GLY A 253 6.48 29.76 2.13
N ASP A 254 6.43 29.28 0.89
CA ASP A 254 7.55 29.38 -0.07
C ASP A 254 7.50 30.68 -0.89
N GLY A 255 7.40 31.81 -0.19
CA GLY A 255 7.60 33.14 -0.75
C GLY A 255 8.97 33.66 -0.39
N ASN A 256 9.99 33.34 -1.20
CA ASN A 256 11.26 34.04 -1.12
C ASN A 256 11.03 35.50 -1.53
N SER A 257 11.02 36.37 -0.54
CA SER A 257 10.88 37.82 -0.68
C SER A 257 12.21 38.44 -1.09
N GLN A 258 12.27 38.97 -2.31
CA GLN A 258 13.19 40.05 -2.70
C GLN A 258 12.43 40.89 -3.72
N GLU A 259 11.81 41.98 -3.25
CA GLU A 259 12.34 43.34 -3.41
C GLU A 259 12.32 43.79 -4.86
N GLU A 260 11.30 44.59 -5.21
CA GLU A 260 11.50 45.87 -5.88
C GLU A 260 10.17 46.64 -5.88
N ARG A 261 9.97 47.45 -4.83
CA ARG A 261 8.95 48.51 -4.80
C ARG A 261 9.43 49.67 -5.66
N GLY A 262 9.20 49.58 -6.96
CA GLY A 262 9.38 50.67 -7.92
C GLY A 262 8.24 51.70 -7.84
N ASN A 263 8.44 52.67 -6.94
CA ASN A 263 7.95 54.05 -6.94
C ASN A 263 7.03 54.49 -8.11
N ARG A 264 5.72 54.60 -7.87
CA ARG A 264 4.79 55.43 -8.67
C ARG A 264 4.01 56.35 -7.74
N ASN A 265 4.62 57.46 -7.36
CA ASN A 265 3.88 58.56 -6.75
C ASN A 265 3.37 59.49 -7.88
N SER A 266 2.10 59.32 -8.22
CA SER A 266 1.39 60.14 -9.21
C SER A 266 1.01 61.47 -8.58
N ASN A 267 1.54 62.55 -9.16
CA ASN A 267 1.09 63.92 -8.93
C ASN A 267 -0.39 64.06 -9.33
N GLY A 268 -1.23 64.53 -8.41
CA GLY A 268 -2.63 64.84 -8.66
C GLY A 268 -3.12 65.97 -7.75
N ARG A 269 -2.85 67.21 -8.16
CA ARG A 269 -3.43 68.45 -7.63
C ARG A 269 -4.91 68.58 -8.01
N ASN A 270 -5.62 69.43 -7.25
CA ASN A 270 -6.99 69.95 -7.39
C ASN A 270 -8.08 69.03 -6.84
N GLY A 271 -8.90 69.39 -5.85
CA GLY A 271 -9.32 70.72 -5.39
C GLY A 271 -10.77 70.95 -5.79
N ASN A 272 -11.73 70.66 -4.90
CA ASN A 272 -12.95 71.45 -4.84
C ASN A 272 -13.67 71.32 -3.49
N ARG A 273 -13.97 72.49 -2.91
CA ARG A 273 -14.90 72.69 -1.80
C ARG A 273 -16.32 72.35 -2.29
N ASN A 274 -17.13 71.72 -1.45
CA ASN A 274 -18.50 72.21 -1.32
C ASN A 274 -19.03 72.03 0.11
N THR A 275 -19.73 73.07 0.52
CA THR A 275 -20.30 73.38 1.83
C THR A 275 -21.65 72.70 2.08
N ASN A 276 -21.91 72.46 3.37
CA ASN A 276 -23.16 72.71 4.09
C ASN A 276 -24.10 71.54 4.48
N GLN A 277 -24.71 71.76 5.67
CA GLN A 277 -25.84 71.11 6.36
C GLN A 277 -25.50 69.97 7.33
N GLY A 278 -25.84 70.04 8.63
CA GLY A 278 -26.56 71.06 9.40
C GLY A 278 -26.33 70.90 10.90
#